data_AF-D3AAP8-F1
#
_entry.id   AF-D3AAP8-F1
#
_cell.length_a   1.000
_cell.length_b   1.000
_cell.length_c   1.000
_cell.angle_alpha   90.00
_cell.angle_beta   90.00
_cell.angle_gamma   90.00
#
_symmetry.space_group_name_H-M   'P 1'
#
loop_
_entity.id
_entity.type
_entity.pdbx_description
1 polymer ?
#
loop_
_entity_poly.entity_id
_entity_poly.type
_entity_poly.pdbx_seq_one_letter_code
_entity_poly.pdbx_strand_id
1 'polypeptide(L)'
;MNALLTDLLAVFGVVLNALPQGLLALSFGFAAVPTAMAFFIGAVGNVVTGNVAPISFQAETITYAGTSGRNRSERCTMIFIGAVILAVVGACGMLTRIVDFIGTDIANGMMAGVGLILTKAAVNMVKEDRVAGGVSLAAAVITYLLTRSSANALVYTIVISVIASSVASAVLNKEKKNIVIVDDTFKRQKFTINGTVIF
;
A
#
# COMPACT_ATOMS: atom_id res chain seq x y z
N MET A 1 -5.01 23.86 18.32
CA MET A 1 -4.31 22.55 18.31
C MET A 1 -2.93 22.81 17.75
N ASN A 2 -1.86 22.58 18.52
CA ASN A 2 -0.50 22.93 18.11
C ASN A 2 -0.13 22.19 16.82
N ALA A 3 0.45 22.88 15.82
CA ALA A 3 0.81 22.30 14.52
C ALA A 3 1.62 21.00 14.66
N LEU A 4 2.52 20.96 15.63
CA LEU A 4 3.35 19.81 15.99
C LEU A 4 2.53 18.56 16.35
N LEU A 5 1.38 18.73 17.01
CA LEU A 5 0.50 17.63 17.41
C LEU A 5 -0.25 17.05 16.20
N THR A 6 -0.66 17.92 15.26
CA THR A 6 -1.27 17.50 13.99
C THR A 6 -0.27 16.77 13.10
N ASP A 7 0.97 17.28 13.01
CA ASP A 7 2.04 16.63 12.25
C ASP A 7 2.40 15.27 12.84
N LEU A 8 2.48 15.16 14.17
CA LEU A 8 2.74 13.90 14.86
C LEU A 8 1.62 12.87 14.57
N LEU A 9 0.36 13.29 14.66
CA LEU A 9 -0.79 12.44 14.34
C LEU A 9 -0.81 12.02 12.87
N ALA A 10 -0.43 12.90 11.94
CA ALA A 10 -0.31 12.58 10.53
C ALA A 10 0.78 11.54 10.27
N VAL A 11 1.96 11.69 10.91
CA VAL A 11 3.05 10.72 10.82
C VAL A 11 2.61 9.36 11.35
N PHE A 12 1.99 9.32 12.53
CA PHE A 12 1.46 8.07 13.09
C PHE A 12 0.40 7.44 12.18
N GLY A 13 -0.50 8.24 11.62
CA GLY A 13 -1.52 7.77 10.67
C GLY A 13 -0.90 7.15 9.41
N VAL A 14 0.12 7.79 8.84
CA VAL A 14 0.85 7.28 7.66
C VAL A 14 1.59 6.00 7.98
N VAL A 15 2.30 5.93 9.11
CA VAL A 15 3.02 4.71 9.54
C VAL A 15 2.06 3.55 9.77
N LEU A 16 0.95 3.79 10.48
CA LEU A 16 -0.05 2.77 10.74
C LEU A 16 -0.73 2.28 9.46
N ASN A 17 -0.94 3.15 8.47
CA ASN A 17 -1.45 2.75 7.15
C ASN A 17 -0.41 1.95 6.34
N ALA A 18 0.87 2.31 6.47
CA ALA A 18 1.96 1.66 5.77
C ALA A 18 2.21 0.21 6.26
N LEU A 19 1.93 -0.09 7.53
CA LEU A 19 2.14 -1.42 8.10
C LEU A 19 1.32 -2.54 7.41
N PRO A 20 -0.02 -2.45 7.29
CA PRO A 20 -0.81 -3.42 6.54
C PRO A 20 -0.38 -3.55 5.08
N GLN A 21 -0.03 -2.43 4.43
CA GLN A 21 0.38 -2.42 3.03
C GLN A 21 1.75 -3.07 2.81
N GLY A 22 2.68 -2.85 3.75
CA GLY A 22 3.97 -3.53 3.78
C GLY A 22 3.83 -5.03 4.02
N LEU A 23 2.96 -5.44 4.94
CA LEU A 23 2.64 -6.87 5.16
C LEU A 23 2.02 -7.50 3.90
N LEU A 24 1.13 -6.78 3.21
CA LEU A 24 0.56 -7.24 1.94
C LEU A 24 1.64 -7.40 0.86
N ALA A 25 2.57 -6.45 0.76
CA ALA A 25 3.69 -6.55 -0.16
C ALA A 25 4.59 -7.75 0.16
N LEU A 26 4.88 -8.00 1.44
CA LEU A 26 5.63 -9.18 1.88
C LEU A 26 4.90 -10.49 1.53
N SER A 27 3.58 -10.54 1.67
CA SER A 27 2.75 -11.70 1.26
C SER A 27 2.80 -11.94 -0.25
N PHE A 28 2.93 -10.90 -1.08
CA PHE A 28 3.19 -11.04 -2.52
C PHE A 28 4.65 -11.36 -2.85
N GLY A 29 5.51 -11.54 -1.84
CA GLY A 29 6.93 -11.74 -2.03
C GLY A 29 7.60 -10.50 -2.59
N PHE A 30 7.39 -9.33 -1.99
CA PHE A 30 8.33 -8.22 -2.12
C PHE A 30 9.36 -8.31 -0.98
N ALA A 31 10.58 -7.81 -1.20
CA ALA A 31 11.63 -7.83 -0.18
C ALA A 31 11.54 -6.58 0.71
N ALA A 32 11.74 -6.73 2.02
CA ALA A 32 11.57 -5.62 2.97
C ALA A 32 12.69 -4.58 2.85
N VAL A 33 13.94 -5.04 2.69
CA VAL A 33 15.13 -4.17 2.67
C VAL A 33 15.14 -3.21 1.46
N PRO A 34 14.93 -3.65 0.21
CA PRO A 34 14.86 -2.73 -0.94
C PRO A 34 13.69 -1.74 -0.83
N THR A 35 12.59 -2.18 -0.22
CA THR A 35 11.42 -1.34 0.03
C THR A 35 11.75 -0.19 0.99
N ALA A 36 12.40 -0.49 2.11
CA ALA A 36 12.83 0.54 3.07
C ALA A 36 13.80 1.55 2.41
N MET A 37 14.68 1.07 1.53
CA MET A 37 15.58 1.95 0.77
C MET A 37 14.84 2.87 -0.20
N ALA A 38 13.76 2.40 -0.84
CA ALA A 38 12.92 3.24 -1.71
C ALA A 38 12.23 4.36 -0.91
N PHE A 39 11.72 4.07 0.29
CA PHE A 39 11.17 5.10 1.19
C PHE A 39 12.24 6.12 1.60
N PHE A 40 13.45 5.67 1.90
CA PHE A 40 14.56 6.56 2.24
C PHE A 40 14.95 7.49 1.08
N ILE A 41 15.12 6.94 -0.13
CA ILE A 41 15.43 7.72 -1.33
C ILE A 41 14.31 8.74 -1.61
N GLY A 42 13.05 8.32 -1.50
CA GLY A 42 11.90 9.20 -1.65
C GLY A 42 11.90 10.33 -0.60
N ALA A 43 12.19 10.03 0.65
CA ALA A 43 12.26 11.02 1.73
C ALA A 43 13.37 12.06 1.45
N VAL A 44 14.55 11.61 1.00
CA VAL A 44 15.63 12.51 0.57
C VAL A 44 15.18 13.38 -0.61
N GLY A 45 14.51 12.79 -1.60
CA GLY A 45 13.94 13.52 -2.73
C GLY A 45 12.98 14.63 -2.29
N ASN A 46 12.05 14.31 -1.38
CA ASN A 46 11.12 15.28 -0.80
C ASN A 46 11.83 16.43 -0.08
N VAL A 47 12.90 16.15 0.69
CA VAL A 47 13.70 17.19 1.35
C VAL A 47 14.37 18.10 0.32
N VAL A 48 14.97 17.52 -0.74
CA VAL A 48 15.65 18.28 -1.80
C VAL A 48 14.68 19.16 -2.59
N THR A 49 13.48 18.67 -2.88
CA THR A 49 12.46 19.42 -3.65
C THR A 49 11.57 20.30 -2.79
N GLY A 50 11.71 20.28 -1.45
CA GLY A 50 10.80 20.96 -0.53
C GLY A 50 9.36 20.44 -0.56
N ASN A 51 9.16 19.19 -0.98
CA ASN A 51 7.83 18.59 -1.11
C ASN A 51 7.40 17.95 0.23
N VAL A 52 6.23 18.36 0.73
CA VAL A 52 5.65 17.87 1.99
C VAL A 52 4.70 16.68 1.75
N ALA A 53 4.57 16.21 0.51
CA ALA A 53 3.69 15.09 0.17
C ALA A 53 4.10 13.81 0.93
N PRO A 54 3.18 13.18 1.70
CA PRO A 54 3.48 11.96 2.41
C PRO A 54 3.73 10.81 1.43
N ILE A 55 4.83 10.09 1.63
CA ILE A 55 5.18 8.91 0.84
C ILE A 55 4.53 7.70 1.48
N SER A 56 3.80 6.91 0.70
CA SER A 56 3.10 5.71 1.16
C SER A 56 3.21 4.57 0.16
N PHE A 57 2.88 3.37 0.60
CA PHE A 57 2.71 2.24 -0.31
C PHE A 57 1.47 2.44 -1.18
N GLN A 58 1.61 2.11 -2.46
CA GLN A 58 0.51 2.10 -3.41
C GLN A 58 -0.06 0.68 -3.49
N ALA A 59 -1.15 0.43 -2.76
CA ALA A 59 -1.72 -0.91 -2.58
C ALA A 59 -2.24 -1.51 -3.90
N GLU A 60 -2.77 -0.68 -4.80
CA GLU A 60 -3.24 -1.08 -6.13
C GLU A 60 -2.10 -1.59 -7.02
N THR A 61 -0.95 -0.93 -7.02
CA THR A 61 0.22 -1.35 -7.80
C THR A 61 0.80 -2.63 -7.24
N ILE A 62 0.85 -2.77 -5.91
CA ILE A 62 1.31 -3.99 -5.23
C ILE A 62 0.39 -5.17 -5.57
N THR A 63 -0.93 -4.99 -5.47
CA THR A 63 -1.91 -6.04 -5.73
C THR A 63 -1.95 -6.43 -7.20
N TYR A 64 -1.87 -5.46 -8.11
CA TYR A 64 -1.81 -5.73 -9.54
C TYR A 64 -0.49 -6.41 -9.93
N ALA A 65 0.66 -5.83 -9.60
CA ALA A 65 1.95 -6.44 -9.94
C ALA A 65 2.14 -7.81 -9.26
N GLY A 66 1.67 -7.96 -8.03
CA GLY A 66 1.70 -9.21 -7.28
C GLY A 66 0.84 -10.33 -7.87
N THR A 67 -0.21 -9.99 -8.64
CA THR A 67 -1.10 -10.98 -9.27
C THR A 67 -0.81 -11.20 -10.76
N SER A 68 -0.33 -10.18 -11.48
CA SER A 68 -0.03 -10.26 -12.92
C SER A 68 1.34 -10.87 -13.22
N GLY A 69 2.35 -10.66 -12.37
CA GLY A 69 3.69 -11.18 -12.63
C GLY A 69 3.84 -12.65 -12.21
N ARG A 70 4.33 -13.50 -13.13
CA ARG A 70 4.52 -14.94 -12.89
C ARG A 70 5.79 -15.19 -12.07
N ASN A 71 6.81 -14.36 -12.26
CA ASN A 71 8.09 -14.43 -11.56
C ASN A 71 8.41 -13.12 -10.82
N ARG A 72 9.18 -13.19 -9.73
CA ARG A 72 9.68 -11.99 -9.02
C ARG A 72 10.33 -10.97 -9.96
N SER A 73 11.13 -11.46 -10.91
CA SER A 73 11.82 -10.64 -11.91
C SER A 73 10.84 -9.88 -12.83
N GLU A 74 9.74 -10.51 -13.25
CA GLU A 74 8.69 -9.85 -14.04
C GLU A 74 7.98 -8.79 -13.20
N ARG A 75 7.66 -9.10 -11.93
CA ARG A 75 7.05 -8.14 -10.99
C ARG A 75 7.92 -6.90 -10.81
N CYS A 76 9.21 -7.09 -10.57
CA CYS A 76 10.18 -6.00 -10.43
C CYS A 76 10.35 -5.22 -11.75
N THR A 77 10.33 -5.88 -12.89
CA THR A 77 10.48 -5.22 -14.19
C THR A 77 9.25 -4.36 -14.54
N MET A 78 8.04 -4.86 -14.30
CA MET A 78 6.80 -4.08 -14.50
C MET A 78 6.81 -2.80 -13.65
N ILE A 79 7.15 -2.92 -12.36
CA ILE A 79 7.21 -1.77 -11.45
C ILE A 79 8.30 -0.79 -11.90
N PHE A 80 9.46 -1.29 -12.32
CA PHE A 80 10.57 -0.44 -12.77
C PHE A 80 10.20 0.35 -14.04
N ILE A 81 9.62 -0.31 -15.05
CA ILE A 81 9.20 0.35 -16.29
C ILE A 81 8.13 1.41 -15.98
N GLY A 82 7.12 1.07 -15.16
CA GLY A 82 6.10 2.01 -14.72
C GLY A 82 6.69 3.23 -14.01
N ALA A 83 7.66 3.01 -13.10
CA ALA A 83 8.34 4.09 -12.39
C ALA A 83 9.17 4.98 -13.33
N VAL A 84 9.85 4.42 -14.32
CA VAL A 84 10.62 5.19 -15.31
C VAL A 84 9.69 6.06 -16.16
N ILE A 85 8.58 5.52 -16.66
CA ILE A 85 7.60 6.29 -17.43
C ILE A 85 7.03 7.42 -16.57
N LEU A 86 6.64 7.13 -15.33
CA LEU A 86 6.09 8.13 -14.42
C LEU A 86 7.10 9.22 -14.07
N ALA A 87 8.37 8.86 -13.89
CA ALA A 87 9.45 9.81 -13.63
C ALA A 87 9.67 10.76 -14.83
N VAL A 88 9.64 10.23 -16.07
CA VAL A 88 9.75 11.05 -17.29
C VAL A 88 8.55 11.99 -17.42
N VAL A 89 7.33 11.48 -17.24
CA VAL A 89 6.11 12.31 -17.30
C VAL A 89 6.10 13.38 -16.21
N GLY A 90 6.55 13.04 -15.00
CA GLY A 90 6.69 13.97 -13.86
C GLY A 90 7.74 15.04 -14.12
N ALA A 91 8.91 14.67 -14.64
CA ALA A 91 9.97 15.61 -15.00
C ALA A 91 9.54 16.59 -16.10
N CYS A 92 8.69 16.17 -17.02
CA CYS A 92 8.09 17.05 -18.04
C CYS A 92 6.94 17.92 -17.52
N GLY A 93 6.53 17.80 -16.24
CA GLY A 93 5.42 18.57 -15.68
C GLY A 93 4.04 18.23 -16.27
N MET A 94 3.92 17.07 -16.92
CA MET A 94 2.73 16.69 -17.70
C MET A 94 1.63 16.02 -16.89
N LEU A 95 1.88 15.66 -15.61
CA LEU A 95 0.93 14.94 -14.76
C LEU A 95 -0.43 15.63 -14.70
N THR A 96 -0.46 16.93 -14.37
CA THR A 96 -1.72 17.68 -14.26
C THR A 96 -2.45 17.78 -15.60
N ARG A 97 -1.71 17.99 -16.70
CA ARG A 97 -2.29 18.07 -18.06
C ARG A 97 -2.93 16.75 -18.51
N ILE A 98 -2.34 15.63 -18.12
CA ILE A 98 -2.90 14.30 -18.42
C ILE A 98 -4.17 14.07 -17.59
N VAL A 99 -4.16 14.40 -16.30
CA VAL A 99 -5.34 14.26 -15.43
C VAL A 99 -6.48 15.14 -15.90
N ASP A 100 -6.19 16.40 -16.26
CA ASP A 100 -7.19 17.33 -16.81
C ASP A 100 -7.76 16.85 -18.14
N PHE A 101 -6.94 16.20 -18.97
CA PHE A 101 -7.37 15.63 -20.25
C PHE A 101 -8.28 14.41 -20.10
N ILE A 102 -8.02 13.55 -19.11
CA ILE A 102 -8.82 12.35 -18.82
C ILE A 102 -10.21 12.73 -18.28
N GLY A 103 -10.28 13.78 -17.46
CA GLY A 103 -11.52 14.25 -16.85
C GLY A 103 -11.94 13.44 -15.61
N THR A 104 -12.86 14.02 -14.83
CA THR A 104 -13.27 13.49 -13.52
C THR A 104 -14.01 12.17 -13.60
N ASP A 105 -14.78 11.92 -14.66
CA ASP A 105 -15.62 10.73 -14.76
C ASP A 105 -14.78 9.46 -14.95
N ILE A 106 -13.76 9.52 -15.81
CA ILE A 106 -12.83 8.42 -16.01
C ILE A 106 -11.96 8.22 -14.74
N ALA A 107 -11.51 9.31 -14.11
CA ALA A 107 -10.77 9.23 -12.85
C ALA A 107 -11.60 8.57 -11.73
N ASN A 108 -12.88 8.92 -11.61
CA ASN A 108 -13.80 8.31 -10.66
C ASN A 108 -14.05 6.83 -10.99
N GLY A 109 -14.21 6.47 -12.27
CA GLY A 109 -14.31 5.09 -12.73
C GLY A 109 -13.07 4.26 -12.38
N MET A 110 -11.88 4.84 -12.55
CA MET A 110 -10.61 4.20 -12.16
C MET A 110 -10.53 3.98 -10.64
N MET A 111 -10.87 4.97 -9.83
CA MET A 111 -10.89 4.86 -8.36
C MET A 111 -11.88 3.79 -7.88
N ALA A 112 -13.04 3.67 -8.54
CA ALA A 112 -14.00 2.60 -8.26
C ALA A 112 -13.43 1.21 -8.61
N GLY A 113 -12.74 1.09 -9.74
CA GLY A 113 -12.04 -0.14 -10.13
C GLY A 113 -10.96 -0.56 -9.13
N VAL A 114 -10.16 0.39 -8.65
CA VAL A 114 -9.17 0.16 -7.58
C VAL A 114 -9.87 -0.33 -6.31
N GLY A 115 -10.98 0.29 -5.92
CA GLY A 115 -11.78 -0.16 -4.76
C GLY A 115 -12.23 -1.63 -4.87
N LEU A 116 -12.66 -2.07 -6.05
CA LEU A 116 -13.05 -3.47 -6.28
C LEU A 116 -11.86 -4.44 -6.19
N ILE A 117 -10.71 -4.09 -6.77
CA ILE A 117 -9.49 -4.91 -6.68
C ILE A 117 -9.02 -5.05 -5.24
N LEU A 118 -8.99 -3.95 -4.49
CA LEU A 118 -8.61 -3.95 -3.08
C LEU A 118 -9.60 -4.73 -2.21
N THR A 119 -10.90 -4.64 -2.50
CA THR A 119 -11.92 -5.44 -1.82
C THR A 119 -11.69 -6.93 -2.04
N LYS A 120 -11.40 -7.34 -3.28
CA LYS A 120 -11.06 -8.74 -3.59
C LYS A 120 -9.80 -9.20 -2.85
N ALA A 121 -8.77 -8.36 -2.78
CA ALA A 121 -7.55 -8.65 -2.03
C ALA A 121 -7.83 -8.79 -0.51
N ALA A 122 -8.64 -7.88 0.06
CA ALA A 122 -9.03 -7.94 1.47
C ALA A 122 -9.83 -9.22 1.79
N VAL A 123 -10.79 -9.60 0.94
CA VAL A 123 -11.56 -10.84 1.10
C VAL A 123 -10.66 -12.07 1.04
N ASN A 124 -9.66 -12.09 0.17
CA ASN A 124 -8.69 -13.18 0.11
C ASN A 124 -7.84 -13.26 1.39
N MET A 125 -7.41 -12.13 1.94
CA MET A 125 -6.70 -12.09 3.23
C MET A 125 -7.57 -12.60 4.40
N VAL A 126 -8.85 -12.22 4.44
CA VAL A 126 -9.80 -12.74 5.45
C VAL A 126 -10.01 -14.25 5.30
N LYS A 127 -10.03 -14.77 4.06
CA LYS A 127 -10.14 -16.23 3.85
C LYS A 127 -8.92 -16.98 4.36
N GLU A 128 -7.73 -16.37 4.28
CA GLU A 128 -6.49 -16.96 4.76
C GLU A 128 -6.37 -16.95 6.28
N ASP A 129 -6.79 -15.87 6.95
CA ASP A 129 -6.98 -15.85 8.41
C ASP A 129 -8.36 -15.30 8.81
N ARG A 130 -9.33 -16.22 8.90
CA ARG A 130 -10.74 -15.90 9.18
C ARG A 130 -10.96 -15.19 10.52
N VAL A 131 -10.10 -15.44 11.49
CA VAL A 131 -10.25 -14.90 12.85
C VAL A 131 -9.72 -13.47 12.89
N ALA A 132 -8.42 -13.27 12.63
CA ALA A 132 -7.80 -11.95 12.67
C ALA A 132 -8.38 -11.02 11.59
N GLY A 133 -8.51 -11.52 10.35
CA GLY A 133 -9.09 -10.77 9.25
C GLY A 133 -10.57 -10.44 9.47
N GLY A 134 -11.37 -11.38 9.97
CA GLY A 134 -12.79 -11.18 10.24
C GLY A 134 -13.04 -10.16 11.36
N VAL A 135 -12.31 -10.28 12.46
CA VAL A 135 -12.40 -9.33 13.60
C VAL A 135 -11.93 -7.94 13.18
N SER A 136 -10.82 -7.85 12.43
CA SER A 136 -10.33 -6.57 11.89
C SER A 136 -11.36 -5.90 10.99
N LEU A 137 -11.99 -6.67 10.09
CA LEU A 137 -12.98 -6.15 9.15
C LEU A 137 -14.23 -5.66 9.88
N ALA A 138 -14.76 -6.44 10.81
CA ALA A 138 -15.94 -6.07 11.59
C ALA A 138 -15.68 -4.81 12.43
N ALA A 139 -14.54 -4.76 13.14
CA ALA A 139 -14.12 -3.60 13.90
C ALA A 139 -13.96 -2.36 12.99
N ALA A 140 -13.33 -2.51 11.83
CA ALA A 140 -13.16 -1.41 10.88
C ALA A 140 -14.50 -0.84 10.40
N VAL A 141 -15.45 -1.69 10.02
CA VAL A 141 -16.78 -1.27 9.55
C VAL A 141 -17.56 -0.56 10.66
N ILE A 142 -17.60 -1.13 11.86
CA ILE A 142 -18.33 -0.53 13.00
C ILE A 142 -17.74 0.84 13.36
N THR A 143 -16.42 0.92 13.50
CA THR A 143 -15.73 2.19 13.82
C THR A 143 -15.94 3.22 12.72
N TYR A 144 -15.84 2.83 11.44
CA TYR A 144 -16.05 3.75 10.34
C TYR A 144 -17.47 4.33 10.33
N LEU A 145 -18.50 3.49 10.56
CA LEU A 145 -19.89 3.96 10.62
C LEU A 145 -20.14 4.92 11.78
N LEU A 146 -19.54 4.67 12.95
CA LEU A 146 -19.68 5.53 14.12
C LEU A 146 -18.91 6.84 13.99
N THR A 147 -17.75 6.82 13.33
CA THR A 147 -16.85 7.98 13.24
C THR A 147 -16.94 8.73 11.91
N ARG A 148 -17.84 8.35 11.00
CA ARG A 148 -18.02 8.97 9.66
C ARG A 148 -18.18 10.50 9.67
N SER A 149 -18.66 11.07 10.78
CA SER A 149 -18.86 12.52 10.95
C SER A 149 -17.59 13.28 11.34
N SER A 150 -16.48 12.59 11.65
CA SER A 150 -15.22 13.20 12.10
C SER A 150 -14.16 13.19 10.99
N ALA A 151 -13.37 14.26 10.89
CA ALA A 151 -12.25 14.37 9.94
C ALA A 151 -11.21 13.25 10.08
N ASN A 152 -11.10 12.63 11.26
CA ASN A 152 -10.11 11.59 11.58
C ASN A 152 -10.69 10.16 11.54
N ALA A 153 -11.88 9.97 10.95
CA ALA A 153 -12.57 8.68 10.89
C ALA A 153 -11.66 7.54 10.42
N LEU A 154 -10.89 7.77 9.37
CA LEU A 154 -10.01 6.78 8.76
C LEU A 154 -8.89 6.34 9.72
N VAL A 155 -8.29 7.28 10.45
CA VAL A 155 -7.21 6.97 11.41
C VAL A 155 -7.77 6.12 12.55
N TYR A 156 -8.94 6.48 13.08
CA TYR A 156 -9.58 5.69 14.15
C TYR A 156 -9.97 4.29 13.68
N THR A 157 -10.51 4.16 12.46
CA THR A 157 -10.82 2.88 11.83
C THR A 157 -9.59 1.97 11.74
N ILE A 158 -8.44 2.50 11.31
CA ILE A 158 -7.19 1.74 11.22
C ILE A 158 -6.70 1.32 12.61
N VAL A 159 -6.60 2.26 13.55
CA VAL A 159 -6.10 1.98 14.91
C VAL A 159 -6.94 0.91 15.61
N ILE A 160 -8.27 1.08 15.60
CA ILE A 160 -9.18 0.18 16.32
C ILE A 160 -9.19 -1.21 15.66
N SER A 161 -9.19 -1.28 14.33
CA SER A 161 -9.17 -2.57 13.63
C SER A 161 -7.89 -3.37 13.87
N VAL A 162 -6.72 -2.71 13.88
CA VAL A 162 -5.43 -3.35 14.17
C VAL A 162 -5.36 -3.83 15.62
N ILE A 163 -5.80 -3.01 16.58
CA ILE A 163 -5.82 -3.39 18.01
C ILE A 163 -6.75 -4.58 18.22
N ALA A 164 -7.99 -4.51 17.71
CA ALA A 164 -8.98 -5.58 17.85
C ALA A 164 -8.48 -6.90 17.24
N SER A 165 -7.89 -6.84 16.04
CA SER A 165 -7.29 -7.99 15.36
C SER A 165 -6.12 -8.59 16.15
N SER A 166 -5.23 -7.73 16.69
CA SER A 166 -4.06 -8.16 17.47
C SER A 166 -4.46 -8.83 18.77
N VAL A 167 -5.44 -8.26 19.49
CA VAL A 167 -5.97 -8.85 20.74
C VAL A 167 -6.66 -10.19 20.45
N ALA A 168 -7.51 -10.25 19.43
CA ALA A 168 -8.18 -11.50 19.05
C ALA A 168 -7.18 -12.60 18.66
N SER A 169 -6.12 -12.24 17.93
CA SER A 169 -5.04 -13.17 17.55
C SER A 169 -4.24 -13.65 18.78
N ALA A 170 -3.95 -12.76 19.73
CA ALA A 170 -3.22 -13.09 20.96
C ALA A 170 -4.02 -13.98 21.92
N VAL A 171 -5.32 -13.72 22.09
CA VAL A 171 -6.19 -14.51 22.98
C VAL A 171 -6.42 -15.92 22.44
N LEU A 172 -6.40 -16.10 21.12
CA LEU A 172 -6.67 -17.39 20.48
C LEU A 172 -5.42 -18.25 20.24
N ASN A 173 -4.24 -17.83 20.72
CA ASN A 173 -2.97 -18.60 20.68
C ASN A 173 -2.68 -19.29 19.33
N LYS A 174 -3.10 -18.69 18.21
CA LYS A 174 -2.76 -19.22 16.90
C LYS A 174 -1.25 -19.08 16.70
N GLU A 175 -0.60 -20.17 16.33
CA GLU A 175 0.76 -20.12 15.82
C GLU A 175 0.83 -19.02 14.77
N LYS A 176 1.67 -18.02 15.04
CA LYS A 176 1.96 -16.96 14.07
C LYS A 176 2.52 -17.67 12.86
N LYS A 177 1.77 -17.73 11.76
CA LYS A 177 2.31 -18.10 10.45
C LYS A 177 3.48 -17.15 10.25
N ASN A 178 4.70 -17.65 10.48
CA ASN A 178 5.91 -16.91 10.17
C ASN A 178 5.82 -16.67 8.67
N ILE A 179 5.60 -15.40 8.30
CA ILE A 179 5.91 -14.93 6.97
C ILE A 179 7.35 -15.38 6.75
N VAL A 180 7.54 -16.40 5.92
CA VAL A 180 8.87 -16.87 5.56
C VAL A 180 9.49 -15.71 4.83
N ILE A 181 10.39 -15.00 5.50
CA ILE A 181 11.13 -13.88 4.93
C ILE A 181 12.02 -14.50 3.85
N VAL A 182 11.53 -14.51 2.62
CA VAL A 182 12.28 -14.99 1.46
C VAL A 182 13.39 -13.99 1.20
N ASP A 183 14.62 -14.37 1.56
CA ASP A 183 15.90 -13.74 1.22
C ASP A 183 15.84 -12.20 1.07
N ASP A 184 16.08 -11.50 2.18
CA ASP A 184 16.12 -10.03 2.24
C ASP A 184 17.41 -9.41 1.64
N THR A 185 18.28 -10.23 1.06
CA THR A 185 19.55 -9.76 0.50
C THR A 185 19.34 -9.08 -0.86
N PHE A 186 20.12 -8.02 -1.14
CA PHE A 186 20.18 -7.37 -2.45
C PHE A 186 20.66 -8.36 -3.54
N LYS A 187 19.73 -9.08 -4.15
CA LYS A 187 19.98 -9.89 -5.34
C LYS A 187 19.55 -9.09 -6.56
N ARG A 188 20.49 -8.76 -7.44
CA ARG A 188 20.20 -8.18 -8.75
C ARG A 188 19.30 -9.16 -9.51
N GLN A 189 18.02 -8.80 -9.69
CA GLN A 189 17.13 -9.58 -10.53
C GLN A 189 17.43 -9.27 -11.99
N LYS A 190 17.50 -10.30 -12.83
CA LYS A 190 17.62 -10.11 -14.28
C LYS A 190 16.37 -9.37 -14.76
N PHE A 191 16.53 -8.38 -15.62
CA PHE A 191 15.42 -7.78 -16.33
C PHE A 191 14.85 -8.82 -17.29
N THR A 192 13.57 -9.15 -17.13
CA THR A 192 12.88 -10.06 -18.03
C THR A 192 11.86 -9.25 -18.79
N ILE A 193 12.05 -9.16 -20.11
CA ILE A 193 11.13 -8.49 -21.02
C ILE A 193 10.34 -9.60 -21.71
N ASN A 194 9.04 -9.69 -21.41
CA ASN A 194 8.12 -10.66 -22.02
C ASN A 194 6.75 -9.99 -22.23
N GLY A 195 5.85 -10.61 -23.00
CA GLY A 195 4.53 -10.08 -23.31
C GLY A 195 3.75 -9.66 -22.06
N THR A 196 3.79 -10.44 -20.97
CA THR A 196 3.15 -10.17 -19.67
C THR A 196 3.71 -8.95 -18.91
N VAL A 197 4.89 -8.46 -19.30
CA VAL A 197 5.54 -7.30 -18.68
C VAL A 197 5.23 -6.01 -19.44
N ILE A 198 4.95 -6.12 -20.75
CA ILE A 198 4.67 -5.00 -21.64
C ILE A 198 3.14 -4.81 -21.84
N PHE A 199 2.36 -5.90 -21.74
CA PHE A 199 0.91 -5.96 -22.00
C PHE A 199 0.16 -6.61 -20.84
#